data_AF-A0A7X0E3R0-F1
#
_entry.id   AF-A0A7X0E3R0-F1
#
_cell.length_a   1.000
_cell.length_b   1.000
_cell.length_c   1.000
_cell.angle_alpha   90.00
_cell.angle_beta   90.00
_cell.angle_gamma   90.00
#
_symmetry.space_group_name_H-M   'P 1'
#
loop_
_entity.id
_entity.type
_entity.pdbx_description
1 polymer ?
#
loop_
_entity_poly.entity_id
_entity_poly.type
_entity_poly.pdbx_seq_one_letter_code
_entity_poly.pdbx_strand_id
1 'polypeptide(L)' 'MRYAWLARTLFDSIEQMQDMATRWLRTYNHERPNMGLGGITPIQKLALAA' A
#
# COMPACT_ATOMS: atom_id res chain seq x y z
N MET A 1 -13.10 -15.83 5.20
CA MET A 1 -12.57 -15.20 6.42
C MET A 1 -11.20 -14.58 6.13
N ARG A 2 -11.09 -13.23 6.00
CA ARG A 2 -9.84 -12.53 5.64
C ARG A 2 -9.24 -11.85 6.88
N TYR A 3 -8.88 -12.65 7.88
CA TYR A 3 -8.29 -12.19 9.15
C TYR A 3 -6.79 -11.86 9.07
N ALA A 4 -6.27 -11.45 7.91
CA ALA A 4 -4.86 -11.04 7.79
C ALA A 4 -4.65 -9.52 8.07
N TRP A 5 -5.73 -8.74 8.12
CA TRP A 5 -5.67 -7.26 8.15
C TRP A 5 -5.56 -6.65 9.55
N LEU A 6 -5.67 -7.44 10.61
CA LEU A 6 -5.53 -6.97 11.98
C LEU A 6 -4.23 -7.49 12.61
N ALA A 7 -3.15 -7.48 11.82
CA ALA A 7 -1.81 -7.56 12.38
C ALA A 7 -1.56 -6.26 13.16
N ARG A 8 -1.72 -6.33 14.49
CA ARG A 8 -1.30 -5.25 15.38
C ARG A 8 0.23 -5.29 15.46
N THR A 9 0.89 -4.62 14.53
CA THR A 9 2.33 -4.37 14.65
C THR A 9 2.52 -3.28 15.70
N LEU A 10 3.11 -3.64 16.84
CA LEU A 10 3.62 -2.64 17.77
C LEU A 10 4.93 -2.09 17.19
N PHE A 11 5.08 -0.77 17.25
CA PHE A 11 6.29 -0.10 16.80
C PHE A 11 7.11 0.34 18.01
N ASP A 12 8.42 0.11 17.96
CA ASP A 12 9.36 0.49 19.01
C ASP A 12 9.83 1.94 18.87
N SER A 13 9.67 2.53 17.67
CA SER A 13 10.03 3.92 17.40
C SER A 13 9.22 4.54 16.26
N ILE A 14 9.22 5.88 16.20
CA ILE A 14 8.62 6.65 15.09
C ILE A 14 9.33 6.34 13.77
N GLU A 15 10.66 6.16 13.80
CA GLU A 15 11.45 5.83 12.61
C GLU A 15 11.02 4.49 11.99
N GLN A 16 10.81 3.47 12.83
CA GLN A 16 10.32 2.16 12.39
C GLN A 16 8.91 2.27 11.76
N MET A 17 8.03 3.08 12.36
CA MET A 17 6.71 3.35 11.79
C MET A 17 6.81 4.03 10.41
N GLN A 18 7.70 5.02 10.26
CA GLN A 18 7.89 5.76 9.02
C GLN A 18 8.45 4.89 7.89
N ASP A 19 9.44 4.05 8.17
CA ASP A 19 9.99 3.10 7.20
C ASP A 19 8.91 2.11 6.72
N MET A 20 8.13 1.56 7.66
CA MET A 20 7.03 0.65 7.32
C MET A 20 5.97 1.35 6.46
N ALA A 21 5.56 2.58 6.83
CA ALA A 21 4.60 3.36 6.06
C ALA A 21 5.11 3.67 4.64
N THR A 22 6.39 3.98 4.51
CA THR A 22 7.03 4.26 3.22
C THR A 22 7.02 3.03 2.31
N ARG A 23 7.41 1.87 2.85
CA ARG A 23 7.36 0.59 2.11
C ARG A 23 5.93 0.23 1.71
N TRP A 24 4.98 0.44 2.61
CA TRP A 24 3.57 0.19 2.34
C TRP A 24 3.04 1.08 1.21
N LEU A 25 3.33 2.38 1.24
CA LEU A 25 2.93 3.33 0.19
C LEU A 25 3.49 2.91 -1.17
N ARG A 26 4.78 2.55 -1.24
CA ARG A 26 5.40 2.09 -2.49
C ARG A 26 4.72 0.82 -3.01
N THR A 27 4.48 -0.16 -2.13
CA THR A 27 3.84 -1.43 -2.51
C THR A 27 2.43 -1.18 -3.03
N TYR A 28 1.64 -0.37 -2.32
CA TYR A 28 0.27 -0.07 -2.73
C TYR A 28 0.20 0.68 -4.06
N ASN A 29 1.07 1.69 -4.26
CA ASN A 29 1.02 2.54 -5.44
C ASN A 29 1.61 1.87 -6.69
N HIS A 30 2.62 1.00 -6.55
CA HIS A 30 3.36 0.46 -7.68
C HIS A 30 3.10 -1.02 -7.98
N GLU A 31 2.81 -1.83 -6.97
CA GLU A 31 2.81 -3.29 -7.12
C GLU A 31 1.42 -3.91 -6.96
N ARG A 32 0.55 -3.31 -6.14
CA ARG A 32 -0.74 -3.90 -5.81
C ARG A 32 -1.83 -3.47 -6.81
N PRO A 33 -2.41 -4.41 -7.58
CA PRO A 33 -3.59 -4.15 -8.39
C PRO A 33 -4.78 -3.74 -7.51
N ASN A 34 -5.50 -2.70 -7.93
CA ASN A 34 -6.72 -2.26 -7.25
C ASN A 34 -7.94 -2.49 -8.14
N MET A 35 -8.85 -3.37 -7.70
CA MET A 35 -10.05 -3.71 -8.46
C MET A 35 -11.00 -2.51 -8.64
N GLY A 36 -11.03 -1.55 -7.71
CA GLY A 36 -11.76 -0.30 -7.89
C GLY A 36 -11.17 0.60 -8.98
N LEU A 37 -9.94 0.32 -9.42
CA LEU A 37 -9.30 0.97 -10.56
C LEU A 37 -9.37 0.12 -11.84
N GLY A 38 -10.10 -0.99 -11.85
CA GLY A 38 -10.14 -1.92 -12.99
C GLY A 38 -8.99 -2.93 -12.99
N GLY A 39 -8.36 -3.18 -11.83
CA GLY A 39 -7.29 -4.16 -11.69
C GLY A 39 -5.90 -3.64 -12.09
N ILE A 40 -5.74 -2.33 -12.23
CA ILE A 40 -4.43 -1.67 -12.43
C ILE A 40 -3.94 -1.05 -11.11
N THR A 41 -2.65 -0.71 -11.08
CA THR A 41 -2.05 -0.02 -9.92
C THR A 41 -2.39 1.47 -9.93
N PRO A 42 -2.35 2.15 -8.78
CA PRO A 42 -2.58 3.59 -8.71
C PRO A 42 -1.68 4.40 -9.65
N ILE A 43 -0.40 4.06 -9.77
CA ILE A 43 0.51 4.79 -10.65
C ILE A 43 0.20 4.58 -12.14
N GLN A 44 -0.26 3.38 -12.53
CA GLN A 44 -0.74 3.14 -13.89
C GLN A 44 -1.97 3.99 -14.20
N LYS A 45 -2.93 4.09 -13.26
CA LYS A 45 -4.08 4.96 -13.43
C LYS A 45 -3.68 6.43 -13.56
N LEU A 46 -2.71 6.88 -12.76
CA LEU A 46 -2.19 8.25 -12.85
C LEU A 46 -1.57 8.51 -14.24
N ALA A 47 -0.78 7.59 -14.76
CA ALA A 47 -0.17 7.70 -16.09
C ALA A 47 -1.20 7.72 -17.23
N LEU A 48 -2.33 7.03 -17.08
CA LEU A 48 -3.43 7.04 -18.05
C LEU A 48 -4.31 8.31 -17.97
N ALA A 49 -4.23 9.06 -16.88
CA ALA A 49 -5.00 10.28 -16.68
C ALA A 49 -4.28 11.56 -17.15
N ALA A 50 -3.00 11.43 -17.54
CA ALA A 50 -2.20 12.50 -18.15
C ALA A 50 -2.40 12.53 -19.66
#